data_AF-A0A538RV85-F1
#
_entry.id   AF-A0A538RV85-F1
#
_cell.length_a   1.000
_cell.length_b   1.000
_cell.length_c   1.000
_cell.angle_alpha   90.00
_cell.angle_beta   90.00
_cell.angle_gamma   90.00
#
_symmetry.space_group_name_H-M   'P 1'
#
loop_
_entity.id
_entity.type
_entity.pdbx_description
1 polymer ?
#
loop_
_entity_poly.entity_id
_entity_poly.type
_entity_poly.pdbx_seq_one_letter_code
_entity_poly.pdbx_strand_id
1 'polypeptide(L)'
;MSPTEYRLTASQSVGLVLQHIRTLVGRAARPVSSDGELLERFVMRRDEAAFAALVEEYGPMVFRVCRAVLRDEHEAEDASQATFLVLARQAGSLDCRRPLGGWLHAVAARIAAKARANAAKR
;
A
#
# COMPACT_ATOMS: atom_id res chain seq x y z
N MET A 1 14.64 9.66 -40.43
CA MET A 1 13.56 9.50 -39.41
C MET A 1 12.47 8.66 -40.03
N SER A 2 12.19 7.48 -39.48
CA SER A 2 11.36 6.47 -40.14
C SER A 2 9.99 6.27 -39.47
N PRO A 3 8.94 5.84 -40.21
CA PRO A 3 7.56 5.70 -39.71
C PRO A 3 7.34 4.63 -38.62
N THR A 4 8.34 3.81 -38.30
CA THR A 4 8.26 2.73 -37.29
C THR A 4 8.52 3.23 -35.86
N GLU A 5 9.27 4.32 -35.69
CA GLU A 5 9.61 4.89 -34.37
C GLU A 5 8.39 5.57 -33.70
N TYR A 6 7.43 6.07 -34.49
CA TYR A 6 6.18 6.67 -33.99
C TYR A 6 5.23 5.62 -33.36
N ARG A 7 5.29 4.38 -33.83
CA ARG A 7 4.36 3.31 -33.40
C ARG A 7 4.74 2.70 -32.04
N LEU A 8 6.02 2.76 -31.67
CA LEU A 8 6.56 2.22 -30.42
C LEU A 8 6.42 3.19 -29.24
N THR A 9 6.54 4.51 -29.48
CA THR A 9 6.32 5.56 -28.47
C THR A 9 4.84 5.79 -28.18
N ALA A 10 3.98 5.75 -29.21
CA ALA A 10 2.53 5.81 -29.02
C ALA A 10 2.01 4.64 -28.15
N SER A 11 2.60 3.44 -28.29
CA SER A 11 2.22 2.25 -27.50
C SER A 11 2.56 2.39 -26.01
N GLN A 12 3.73 2.96 -25.68
CA GLN A 12 4.14 3.25 -24.30
C GLN A 12 3.26 4.33 -23.65
N SER A 13 2.95 5.39 -24.40
CA SER A 13 2.09 6.49 -23.93
C SER A 13 0.64 6.06 -23.71
N VAL A 14 0.10 5.18 -24.56
CA VAL A 14 -1.26 4.62 -24.39
C VAL A 14 -1.32 3.73 -23.14
N GLY A 15 -0.28 2.94 -22.85
CA GLY A 15 -0.22 2.12 -21.63
C GLY A 15 -0.27 2.96 -20.35
N LEU A 16 0.50 4.05 -20.29
CA LEU A 16 0.51 4.97 -19.14
C LEU A 16 -0.81 5.73 -18.98
N VAL A 17 -1.42 6.17 -20.08
CA VAL A 17 -2.72 6.84 -20.07
C VAL A 17 -3.82 5.87 -19.61
N LEU A 18 -3.82 4.62 -20.08
CA LEU A 18 -4.78 3.61 -19.64
C LEU A 18 -4.59 3.23 -18.16
N GLN A 19 -3.36 3.13 -17.68
CA GLN A 19 -3.08 2.89 -16.26
C GLN A 19 -3.50 4.08 -15.40
N HIS A 20 -3.27 5.30 -15.88
CA HIS A 20 -3.71 6.51 -15.20
C HIS A 20 -5.24 6.60 -15.15
N ILE A 21 -5.93 6.36 -16.27
CA ILE A 21 -7.40 6.31 -16.34
C ILE A 21 -7.95 5.20 -15.44
N ARG A 22 -7.37 3.99 -15.46
CA ARG A 22 -7.80 2.88 -14.59
C ARG A 22 -7.64 3.23 -13.11
N THR A 23 -6.56 3.94 -12.77
CA THR A 23 -6.30 4.45 -11.41
C THR A 23 -7.32 5.52 -11.01
N LEU A 24 -7.62 6.48 -11.90
CA LEU A 24 -8.59 7.56 -11.64
C LEU A 24 -10.03 7.04 -11.55
N VAL A 25 -10.43 6.15 -12.46
CA VAL A 25 -11.75 5.50 -12.46
C VAL A 25 -11.91 4.60 -11.25
N GLY A 26 -10.87 3.86 -10.84
CA GLY A 26 -10.87 3.08 -9.61
C GLY A 26 -11.06 3.93 -8.35
N ARG A 27 -10.47 5.13 -8.31
CA ARG A 27 -10.67 6.10 -7.22
C ARG A 27 -12.08 6.70 -7.19
N ALA A 28 -12.65 7.02 -8.35
CA ALA A 28 -13.96 7.66 -8.47
C ALA A 28 -15.14 6.68 -8.30
N ALA A 29 -14.95 5.39 -8.61
CA ALA A 29 -15.99 4.37 -8.57
C ALA A 29 -15.97 3.49 -7.31
N ARG A 30 -15.03 3.71 -6.37
CA ARG A 30 -15.08 3.02 -5.08
C ARG A 30 -16.24 3.59 -4.27
N PRO A 31 -17.30 2.81 -3.96
CA PRO A 31 -18.20 3.21 -2.89
C PRO A 31 -17.33 3.49 -1.67
N VAL A 32 -17.63 4.58 -0.94
CA VAL A 32 -16.92 4.96 0.30
C VAL A 32 -17.15 3.85 1.33
N SER A 33 -16.37 2.78 1.21
CA SER A 33 -16.38 1.65 2.11
C SER A 33 -15.50 2.06 3.27
N SER A 34 -16.01 1.94 4.49
CA SER A 34 -15.16 2.16 5.66
C SER A 34 -14.00 1.15 5.67
N ASP A 35 -12.86 1.49 6.27
CA ASP A 35 -11.74 0.55 6.41
C ASP A 35 -12.17 -0.78 7.03
N GLY A 36 -13.12 -0.72 7.96
CA GLY A 36 -13.70 -1.89 8.61
C GLY A 36 -14.40 -2.82 7.63
N GLU A 37 -15.13 -2.27 6.65
CA GLU A 37 -15.80 -3.06 5.61
C GLU A 37 -14.79 -3.70 4.65
N LEU A 38 -13.76 -2.96 4.23
CA LEU A 38 -12.69 -3.49 3.40
C LEU A 38 -11.92 -4.61 4.13
N LEU A 39 -11.67 -4.41 5.42
CA LEU A 39 -11.02 -5.41 6.28
C LEU A 39 -11.89 -6.66 6.45
N GLU A 40 -13.20 -6.49 6.68
CA GLU A 40 -14.16 -7.61 6.78
C GLU A 40 -14.23 -8.39 5.48
N ARG A 41 -14.33 -7.72 4.33
CA ARG A 41 -14.32 -8.37 3.01
C ARG A 41 -13.04 -9.17 2.79
N PHE A 42 -11.89 -8.60 3.13
CA PHE A 42 -10.62 -9.30 3.03
C PHE A 42 -10.58 -10.55 3.94
N VAL A 43 -11.04 -10.45 5.18
CA VAL A 43 -11.02 -11.57 6.14
C VAL A 43 -12.00 -12.66 5.75
N MET A 44 -13.25 -12.31 5.45
CA MET A 44 -14.34 -13.26 5.25
C MET A 44 -14.37 -13.86 3.86
N ARG A 45 -13.97 -13.09 2.83
CA ARG A 45 -14.08 -13.50 1.43
C ARG A 45 -12.73 -13.67 0.74
N ARG A 46 -11.62 -13.45 1.45
CA ARG A 46 -10.27 -13.41 0.85
C ARG A 46 -10.20 -12.45 -0.33
N ASP A 47 -10.92 -11.34 -0.23
CA ASP A 47 -11.04 -10.34 -1.29
C ASP A 47 -9.72 -9.55 -1.42
N GLU A 48 -8.88 -9.95 -2.38
CA GLU A 48 -7.60 -9.30 -2.67
C GLU A 48 -7.77 -7.85 -3.13
N ALA A 49 -8.89 -7.53 -3.81
CA ALA A 49 -9.16 -6.16 -4.25
C ALA A 49 -9.47 -5.26 -3.05
N ALA A 50 -10.15 -5.77 -2.02
CA ALA A 50 -10.36 -5.06 -0.76
C ALA A 50 -9.03 -4.80 -0.02
N PHE A 51 -8.10 -5.76 -0.04
CA PHE A 51 -6.78 -5.57 0.54
C PHE A 51 -5.94 -4.54 -0.24
N ALA A 52 -5.90 -4.64 -1.56
CA ALA A 52 -5.24 -3.66 -2.41
C ALA A 52 -5.79 -2.24 -2.17
N ALA A 53 -7.11 -2.16 -1.96
CA ALA A 53 -7.79 -0.93 -1.62
C ALA A 53 -7.30 -0.30 -0.30
N LEU A 54 -7.04 -1.11 0.74
CA LEU A 54 -6.45 -0.68 2.01
C LEU A 54 -4.99 -0.25 1.83
N VAL A 55 -4.21 -0.98 1.02
CA VAL A 55 -2.81 -0.64 0.73
C VAL A 55 -2.72 0.70 -0.01
N GLU A 56 -3.60 0.95 -0.97
CA GLU A 56 -3.64 2.22 -1.71
C GLU A 56 -3.95 3.41 -0.78
N GLU A 57 -4.87 3.22 0.16
CA GLU A 57 -5.32 4.26 1.09
C GLU A 57 -4.27 4.56 2.16
N TYR A 58 -3.66 3.52 2.74
CA TYR A 58 -2.73 3.66 3.86
C TYR A 58 -1.26 3.67 3.48
N GLY A 59 -0.92 3.26 2.26
CA GLY A 59 0.45 3.15 1.76
C GLY A 59 1.27 4.43 1.98
N PRO A 60 0.79 5.62 1.57
CA PRO A 60 1.52 6.87 1.78
C PRO A 60 1.78 7.19 3.26
N MET A 61 0.85 6.86 4.15
CA MET A 61 1.02 7.08 5.60
C MET A 61 2.07 6.13 6.17
N VAL A 62 1.94 4.83 5.89
CA VAL A 62 2.88 3.79 6.35
C VAL A 62 4.29 4.08 5.87
N PHE A 63 4.45 4.42 4.59
CA PHE A 63 5.74 4.78 4.01
C PHE A 63 6.36 6.00 4.68
N ARG A 64 5.57 7.06 4.93
CA ARG A 64 6.05 8.25 5.63
C ARG A 64 6.57 7.92 7.03
N VAL A 65 5.87 7.07 7.78
CA VAL A 65 6.28 6.63 9.13
C VAL A 65 7.60 5.85 9.06
N CYS A 66 7.70 4.86 8.17
CA CYS A 66 8.91 4.06 8.00
C CYS A 66 10.11 4.93 7.61
N ARG A 67 9.93 5.80 6.62
CA ARG A 67 10.96 6.71 6.12
C ARG A 67 11.45 7.69 7.18
N ALA A 68 10.56 8.21 8.02
CA ALA A 68 10.92 9.13 9.10
C ALA A 68 11.87 8.46 10.12
N VAL A 69 11.70 7.16 10.37
CA VAL A 69 12.51 6.41 11.34
C VAL A 69 13.83 5.92 10.74
N LEU A 70 13.80 5.41 9.52
CA LEU A 70 14.93 4.73 8.88
C LEU A 70 15.86 5.67 8.12
N ARG A 71 15.34 6.77 7.57
CA ARG A 71 16.08 7.74 6.72
C ARG A 71 16.77 7.12 5.49
N ASP A 72 16.41 5.90 5.15
CA ASP A 72 16.79 5.18 3.94
C ASP A 72 15.51 4.77 3.21
N GLU A 73 15.47 4.98 1.89
CA GLU A 73 14.27 4.78 1.09
C GLU A 73 13.95 3.30 0.86
N HIS A 74 14.97 2.47 0.62
CA HIS A 74 14.81 1.04 0.38
C HIS A 74 14.42 0.31 1.66
N GLU A 75 15.08 0.59 2.77
CA GLU A 75 14.70 0.03 4.08
C GLU A 75 13.29 0.48 4.49
N ALA A 76 12.90 1.71 4.15
CA ALA A 76 11.54 2.19 4.41
C ALA A 76 10.48 1.49 3.55
N GLU A 77 10.79 1.18 2.30
CA GLU A 77 9.94 0.38 1.42
C GLU A 77 9.76 -1.03 1.99
N ASP A 78 10.84 -1.70 2.36
CA ASP A 78 10.82 -3.03 2.98
C ASP A 78 10.02 -3.06 4.28
N ALA A 79 10.20 -2.06 5.15
CA ALA A 79 9.43 -1.93 6.39
C ALA A 79 7.94 -1.68 6.13
N SER A 80 7.61 -0.95 5.06
CA SER A 80 6.23 -0.71 4.64
C SER A 80 5.58 -1.99 4.13
N GLN A 81 6.27 -2.74 3.28
CA GLN A 81 5.81 -4.05 2.80
C GLN A 81 5.62 -5.01 3.98
N ALA A 82 6.56 -5.07 4.92
CA ALA A 82 6.45 -5.88 6.14
C ALA A 82 5.24 -5.49 7.00
N THR A 83 4.89 -4.20 7.07
CA THR A 83 3.69 -3.71 7.78
C THR A 83 2.42 -4.30 7.16
N PHE A 84 2.27 -4.25 5.84
CA PHE A 84 1.11 -4.82 5.16
C PHE A 84 1.09 -6.34 5.21
N LEU A 85 2.24 -7.02 5.22
CA LEU A 85 2.29 -8.46 5.49
C LEU A 85 1.81 -8.80 6.91
N VAL A 86 2.11 -7.97 7.91
CA VAL A 86 1.56 -8.13 9.26
C VAL A 86 0.05 -7.89 9.27
N LEU A 87 -0.46 -6.88 8.55
CA LEU A 87 -1.91 -6.69 8.37
C LEU A 87 -2.55 -7.95 7.78
N ALA A 88 -2.03 -8.47 6.67
CA ALA A 88 -2.59 -9.65 6.01
C ALA A 88 -2.68 -10.86 6.95
N ARG A 89 -1.68 -11.05 7.81
CA ARG A 89 -1.63 -12.14 8.79
C ARG A 89 -2.55 -11.93 9.99
N GLN A 90 -2.70 -10.68 10.44
CA GLN A 90 -3.43 -10.35 11.68
C GLN A 90 -4.85 -9.85 11.44
N ALA A 91 -5.26 -9.59 10.20
CA ALA A 91 -6.55 -9.00 9.85
C ALA A 91 -7.74 -9.68 10.54
N GLY A 92 -7.74 -11.01 10.64
CA GLY A 92 -8.81 -11.77 11.29
C GLY A 92 -8.93 -11.58 12.81
N SER A 93 -7.94 -10.96 13.44
CA SER A 93 -7.93 -10.64 14.87
C SER A 93 -8.20 -9.16 15.17
N LEU A 94 -8.31 -8.32 14.12
CA LEU A 94 -8.54 -6.89 14.29
C LEU A 94 -10.03 -6.60 14.44
N ASP A 95 -10.34 -5.68 15.35
CA ASP A 95 -11.70 -5.15 15.51
C ASP A 95 -12.00 -4.17 14.37
N CYS A 96 -12.89 -4.58 13.45
CA CYS A 96 -13.28 -3.78 12.28
C CYS A 96 -13.96 -2.45 12.65
N ARG A 97 -14.39 -2.27 13.90
CA ARG A 97 -14.99 -1.01 14.38
C ARG A 97 -13.94 0.03 14.77
N ARG A 98 -12.67 -0.38 14.92
CA ARG A 98 -11.58 0.53 15.30
C ARG A 98 -10.90 1.11 14.06
N PRO A 99 -10.46 2.38 14.09
CA PRO A 99 -9.74 3.00 12.98
C PRO A 99 -8.45 2.23 12.66
N LEU A 100 -8.36 1.70 11.43
CA LEU A 100 -7.22 0.90 10.99
C LEU A 100 -5.93 1.74 10.92
N GLY A 101 -6.03 3.01 10.54
CA GLY A 101 -4.89 3.91 10.42
C GLY A 101 -4.04 4.03 11.69
N GLY A 102 -4.67 4.09 12.87
CA GLY A 102 -3.95 4.16 14.14
C GLY A 102 -3.16 2.87 14.43
N TRP A 103 -3.74 1.72 14.12
CA TRP A 103 -3.07 0.43 14.25
C TRP A 103 -1.91 0.30 13.26
N LEU A 104 -2.12 0.67 11.99
CA LEU A 104 -1.07 0.64 10.95
C LEU A 104 0.10 1.56 11.30
N HIS A 105 -0.18 2.77 11.80
CA HIS A 105 0.85 3.69 12.26
C HIS A 105 1.72 3.05 13.36
N ALA A 106 1.09 2.44 14.37
CA ALA A 106 1.80 1.80 15.48
C ALA A 106 2.65 0.61 15.01
N VAL A 107 2.12 -0.23 14.11
CA VAL A 107 2.86 -1.37 13.55
C VAL A 107 4.03 -0.89 12.70
N ALA A 108 3.84 0.10 11.82
CA ALA A 108 4.88 0.67 10.97
C ALA A 108 6.03 1.24 11.81
N ALA A 109 5.70 2.05 12.82
CA ALA A 109 6.70 2.63 13.73
C ALA A 109 7.52 1.54 14.45
N ARG A 110 6.85 0.47 14.93
CA ARG A 110 7.52 -0.64 15.61
C ARG A 110 8.45 -1.42 14.67
N ILE A 111 8.01 -1.72 13.45
CA ILE A 111 8.81 -2.44 12.46
C ILE A 111 10.03 -1.61 12.08
N ALA A 112 9.85 -0.32 11.77
CA ALA A 112 10.93 0.57 11.40
C ALA A 112 11.95 0.76 12.55
N ALA A 113 11.47 0.90 13.79
CA ALA A 113 12.36 1.00 14.96
C ALA A 113 13.20 -0.28 15.14
N LYS A 114 12.61 -1.46 14.93
CA LYS A 114 13.32 -2.74 14.99
C LYS A 114 14.35 -2.87 13.87
N ALA A 115 14.00 -2.49 12.64
CA ALA A 115 14.93 -2.50 11.51
C ALA A 115 16.14 -1.57 11.77
N ARG A 116 15.89 -0.35 12.26
CA ARG A 116 16.96 0.58 12.67
C ARG A 116 17.89 -0.01 13.74
N ALA A 117 17.32 -0.65 14.76
CA ALA A 117 18.10 -1.29 15.82
C ALA A 117 18.93 -2.49 15.31
N ASN A 118 18.45 -3.21 14.30
CA ASN A 118 19.20 -4.29 13.67
C ASN A 118 20.33 -3.77 12.78
N ALA A 119 20.10 -2.69 12.03
CA ALA A 119 21.11 -2.05 11.20
C ALA A 119 22.27 -1.52 12.06
N ALA A 120 21.99 -0.93 13.22
CA ALA A 120 23.02 -0.43 14.14
C ALA A 120 23.88 -1.53 14.81
N LYS A 121 23.48 -2.80 14.70
CA LYS A 121 24.24 -3.96 15.22
C LYS A 121 25.10 -4.65 14.17
N ARG A 122 24.95 -4.27 12.90
CA ARG A 122 25.76 -4.77 11.77
C ARG A 122 27.01 -3.93 11.64
#